data_AF-A0A2N8LW98-F1
#
_entry.id   AF-A0A2N8LW98-F1
#
_cell.length_a   1.000
_cell.length_b   1.000
_cell.length_c   1.000
_cell.angle_alpha   90.00
_cell.angle_beta   90.00
_cell.angle_gamma   90.00
#
_symmetry.space_group_name_H-M   'P 1'
#
loop_
_entity.id
_entity.type
_entity.pdbx_description
1 polymer ?
#
loop_
_entity_poly.entity_id
_entity_poly.type
_entity_poly.pdbx_seq_one_letter_code
_entity_poly.pdbx_strand_id
1 'polypeptide(L)'
;MGAFAGATSRKNVGGTTGMAMKDFEPPDSLCGQGDGDGNGEPEDVMVVSGRVIFDHVGRSVKQYYPNTEALGSAGLFNPAFDLVAPTITEYDVLDRPLKVTIPDTTRTTFDYGFGTDRDGKTQFQTRVTDANGVSKDSFRDVRQLITAVKEYNKGGSERAVGRLLYPNEVCSRYLNSECFAPNKNGYPDYLVG
;
A
#
# COMPACT_ATOMS: atom_id res chain seq x y z
N MET A 1 39.33 -17.10 66.80
CA MET A 1 39.08 -16.54 68.15
C MET A 1 38.82 -15.04 67.98
N GLY A 2 37.64 -14.57 68.43
CA GLY A 2 37.26 -13.16 68.60
C GLY A 2 36.66 -12.46 67.36
N ALA A 3 35.56 -11.71 67.42
CA ALA A 3 34.57 -11.46 68.47
C ALA A 3 33.30 -10.87 67.83
N PHE A 4 32.14 -11.22 68.38
CA PHE A 4 30.82 -10.60 68.11
C PHE A 4 30.69 -9.27 68.88
N ALA A 5 29.85 -8.35 68.37
CA ALA A 5 28.68 -7.79 69.07
C ALA A 5 28.34 -6.37 68.59
N GLY A 6 27.07 -6.16 68.23
CA GLY A 6 26.46 -4.84 68.08
C GLY A 6 25.79 -4.34 69.36
N ALA A 7 25.42 -3.05 69.35
CA ALA A 7 24.49 -2.40 70.27
C ALA A 7 24.07 -1.05 69.61
N THR A 8 22.81 -0.88 69.15
CA THR A 8 21.66 -0.19 69.83
C THR A 8 21.92 1.29 70.19
N SER A 9 21.04 2.29 70.06
CA SER A 9 19.66 2.48 69.58
C SER A 9 19.29 3.99 69.77
N ARG A 10 18.23 4.47 69.07
CA ARG A 10 17.15 5.40 69.51
C ARG A 10 17.02 6.85 68.98
N LYS A 11 15.73 7.13 68.63
CA LYS A 11 14.96 8.39 68.48
C LYS A 11 15.11 9.09 67.12
N ASN A 12 14.07 9.58 66.44
CA ASN A 12 12.64 9.72 66.74
C ASN A 12 11.86 9.97 65.43
N VAL A 13 10.58 9.62 65.47
CA VAL A 13 9.58 9.83 64.41
C VAL A 13 9.10 11.28 64.37
N GLY A 14 8.94 11.82 63.15
CA GLY A 14 7.87 12.76 62.77
C GLY A 14 8.09 14.26 63.05
N GLY A 15 7.96 15.09 62.00
CA GLY A 15 7.89 16.54 62.16
C GLY A 15 7.98 17.39 60.88
N THR A 16 7.00 17.24 59.99
CA THR A 16 6.41 18.29 59.11
C THR A 16 7.33 19.32 58.44
N THR A 17 7.45 19.26 57.11
CA THR A 17 7.41 20.47 56.25
C THR A 17 6.95 20.10 54.84
N GLY A 18 5.83 20.70 54.42
CA GLY A 18 5.47 20.99 53.03
C GLY A 18 5.37 19.83 52.04
N MET A 19 4.13 19.35 51.81
CA MET A 19 3.76 18.89 50.47
C MET A 19 3.79 20.10 49.53
N ALA A 20 4.98 20.46 49.04
CA ALA A 20 5.07 21.25 47.83
C ALA A 20 4.57 20.34 46.71
N MET A 21 3.51 20.77 46.02
CA MET A 21 3.15 20.29 44.70
C MET A 21 4.43 20.26 43.88
N LYS A 22 4.99 19.08 43.68
CA LYS A 22 5.96 18.87 42.61
C LYS A 22 5.14 19.01 41.36
N ASP A 23 5.48 20.02 40.58
CA ASP A 23 4.98 20.23 39.25
C ASP A 23 4.94 18.87 38.55
N PHE A 24 3.74 18.50 38.10
CA PHE A 24 3.54 17.33 37.28
C PHE A 24 4.22 17.62 35.94
N GLU A 25 5.52 17.37 35.86
CA GLU A 25 6.22 17.31 34.59
C GLU A 25 5.60 16.14 33.80
N PRO A 26 5.05 16.39 32.59
CA PRO A 26 4.54 15.32 31.77
C PRO A 26 5.69 14.38 31.36
N PRO A 27 5.49 13.05 31.33
CA PRO A 27 6.51 12.11 30.93
C PRO A 27 6.70 12.17 29.41
N ASP A 28 7.41 13.18 28.92
CA ASP A 28 7.75 13.34 27.50
C ASP A 28 8.92 12.39 27.09
N SER A 29 9.02 11.21 27.71
CA SER A 29 10.14 10.28 27.53
C SER A 29 9.73 8.80 27.46
N LEU A 30 8.47 8.51 27.10
CA LEU A 30 7.99 7.12 26.96
C LEU A 30 7.88 6.65 25.50
N CYS A 31 8.75 7.14 24.62
CA CYS A 31 9.06 6.46 23.37
C CYS A 31 10.58 6.29 23.25
N GLY A 32 11.08 5.14 23.73
CA GLY A 32 12.33 4.60 23.20
C GLY A 32 13.44 4.18 24.18
N GLN A 33 13.16 3.75 25.41
CA GLN A 33 14.13 2.86 26.08
C GLN A 33 13.88 1.44 25.58
N GLY A 34 14.37 1.15 24.37
CA GLY A 34 14.41 -0.21 23.83
C GLY A 34 15.65 -0.92 24.37
N ASP A 35 15.45 -1.98 25.14
CA ASP A 35 16.49 -2.95 25.46
C ASP A 35 16.94 -3.62 24.15
N GLY A 36 18.09 -3.21 23.63
CA GLY A 36 18.61 -3.70 22.35
C GLY A 36 20.13 -3.69 22.35
N ASP A 37 20.70 -4.89 22.44
CA ASP A 37 22.13 -5.14 22.40
C ASP A 37 22.74 -4.69 21.05
N GLY A 38 23.21 -3.45 21.00
CA GLY A 38 23.92 -2.87 19.86
C GLY A 38 24.58 -1.57 20.26
N ASN A 39 25.91 -1.57 20.40
CA ASN A 39 26.69 -0.38 20.70
C ASN A 39 26.62 0.63 19.53
N GLY A 40 25.65 1.54 19.57
CA GLY A 40 25.57 2.68 18.68
C GLY A 40 24.62 3.72 19.26
N GLU A 41 25.13 4.90 19.59
CA GLU A 41 24.29 6.06 19.90
C GLU A 41 23.40 6.37 18.68
N PRO A 42 22.14 6.79 18.86
CA PRO A 42 21.29 7.19 17.74
C PRO A 42 21.91 8.39 17.01
N GLU A 43 22.16 8.24 15.72
CA GLU A 43 22.70 9.31 14.87
C GLU A 43 21.57 10.05 14.13
N ASP A 44 21.62 11.39 14.17
CA ASP A 44 20.71 12.22 13.38
C ASP A 44 21.08 12.16 11.90
N VAL A 45 20.11 11.79 11.07
CA VAL A 45 20.25 11.65 9.61
C VAL A 45 19.14 12.37 8.86
N MET A 46 19.39 12.69 7.60
CA MET A 46 18.39 13.21 6.66
C MET A 46 18.07 12.16 5.59
N VAL A 47 16.80 12.10 5.19
CA VAL A 47 16.35 11.26 4.08
C VAL A 47 16.49 12.05 2.78
N VAL A 48 17.20 11.49 1.82
CA VAL A 48 17.41 12.05 0.48
C VAL A 48 16.62 11.28 -0.56
N SER A 49 16.27 11.94 -1.66
CA SER A 49 15.48 11.33 -2.73
C SER A 49 16.14 10.08 -3.32
N GLY A 50 15.31 9.08 -3.64
CA GLY A 50 15.75 7.88 -4.34
C GLY A 50 16.12 8.13 -5.80
N ARG A 51 16.85 7.20 -6.39
CA ARG A 51 17.30 7.27 -7.80
C ARG A 51 16.24 6.78 -8.77
N VAL A 52 16.24 7.36 -9.97
CA VAL A 52 15.46 6.88 -11.11
C VAL A 52 16.39 6.68 -12.31
N ILE A 53 16.29 5.52 -12.96
CA ILE A 53 16.99 5.24 -14.22
C ILE A 53 15.96 5.34 -15.34
N PHE A 54 16.31 6.09 -16.37
CA PHE A 54 15.49 6.28 -17.56
C PHE A 54 16.00 5.44 -18.73
N ASP A 55 15.09 5.09 -19.65
CA ASP A 55 15.46 4.54 -20.94
C ASP A 55 15.89 5.63 -21.94
N HIS A 56 16.22 5.20 -23.16
CA HIS A 56 16.66 6.09 -24.24
C HIS A 56 15.59 7.10 -24.71
N VAL A 57 14.31 6.87 -24.40
CA VAL A 57 13.19 7.76 -24.73
C VAL A 57 12.84 8.67 -23.54
N GLY A 58 13.49 8.49 -22.38
CA GLY A 58 13.30 9.31 -21.19
C GLY A 58 12.24 8.79 -20.22
N ARG A 59 11.86 7.52 -20.30
CA ARG A 59 10.86 6.89 -19.43
C ARG A 59 11.51 6.16 -18.26
N SER A 60 10.90 6.20 -17.07
CA SER A 60 11.46 5.58 -15.87
C SER A 60 11.36 4.05 -15.93
N VAL A 61 12.50 3.36 -16.05
CA VAL A 61 12.55 1.89 -16.07
C VAL A 61 12.91 1.28 -14.72
N LYS A 62 13.60 2.02 -13.86
CA LYS A 62 13.94 1.59 -12.49
C LYS A 62 13.78 2.75 -11.52
N GLN A 63 13.11 2.51 -10.41
CA GLN A 63 12.94 3.47 -9.32
C GLN A 63 13.39 2.85 -8.01
N TYR A 64 14.37 3.48 -7.36
CA TYR A 64 14.94 3.07 -6.09
C TYR A 64 14.27 3.82 -4.95
N TYR A 65 14.34 3.25 -3.74
CA TYR A 65 13.91 3.94 -2.53
C TYR A 65 14.82 5.14 -2.20
N PRO A 66 14.32 6.08 -1.37
CA PRO A 66 15.12 7.09 -0.71
C PRO A 66 16.31 6.49 0.07
N ASN A 67 17.42 7.22 0.12
CA ASN A 67 18.60 6.88 0.93
C ASN A 67 18.65 7.78 2.17
N THR A 68 19.43 7.37 3.18
CA THR A 68 19.76 8.21 4.34
C THR A 68 21.19 8.73 4.24
N GLU A 69 21.39 9.96 4.73
CA GLU A 69 22.69 10.62 4.79
C GLU A 69 22.87 11.37 6.10
N ALA A 70 24.14 11.58 6.50
CA ALA A 70 24.47 12.42 7.65
C ALA A 70 24.06 13.88 7.41
N LEU A 71 23.71 14.59 8.48
CA LEU A 71 23.44 16.02 8.42
C LEU A 71 24.69 16.81 7.95
N GLY A 72 24.45 17.95 7.28
CA GLY A 72 25.50 18.88 6.88
C GLY A 72 26.05 18.71 5.45
N SER A 73 25.59 17.72 4.69
CA SER A 73 25.89 17.55 3.25
C SER A 73 24.93 18.32 2.32
N ALA A 74 24.14 19.25 2.86
CA ALA A 74 23.12 19.97 2.10
C ALA A 74 23.71 20.66 0.85
N GLY A 75 23.11 20.39 -0.32
CA GLY A 75 23.54 20.94 -1.60
C GLY A 75 24.55 20.07 -2.35
N LEU A 76 25.08 19.01 -1.74
CA LEU A 76 25.86 17.98 -2.43
C LEU A 76 24.94 16.84 -2.87
N PHE A 77 25.07 16.43 -4.13
CA PHE A 77 24.28 15.33 -4.67
C PHE A 77 24.90 13.98 -4.31
N ASN A 78 24.08 13.06 -3.80
CA ASN A 78 24.54 11.72 -3.47
C ASN A 78 24.42 10.73 -4.65
N PRO A 79 25.56 10.19 -5.16
CA PRO A 79 25.61 9.23 -6.25
C PRO A 79 25.12 7.81 -5.88
N ALA A 80 24.86 7.51 -4.61
CA ALA A 80 24.58 6.15 -4.13
C ALA A 80 23.20 5.63 -4.52
N PHE A 81 23.12 4.32 -4.75
CA PHE A 81 21.87 3.57 -4.90
C PHE A 81 21.49 2.96 -3.56
N ASP A 82 20.19 2.82 -3.32
CA ASP A 82 19.68 2.02 -2.22
C ASP A 82 20.04 0.53 -2.42
N LEU A 83 20.17 -0.20 -1.31
CA LEU A 83 20.50 -1.63 -1.30
C LEU A 83 19.29 -2.50 -1.60
N VAL A 84 18.06 -2.00 -1.37
CA VAL A 84 16.85 -2.73 -1.73
C VAL A 84 16.67 -2.70 -3.25
N ALA A 85 16.21 -3.81 -3.81
CA ALA A 85 15.94 -3.92 -5.23
C ALA A 85 14.98 -2.80 -5.69
N PRO A 86 15.17 -2.20 -6.88
CA PRO A 86 14.29 -1.15 -7.36
C PRO A 86 12.95 -1.72 -7.86
N THR A 87 11.94 -0.85 -7.94
CA THR A 87 10.76 -1.12 -8.76
C THR A 87 11.13 -1.01 -10.23
N ILE A 88 10.91 -2.07 -11.01
CA ILE A 88 11.22 -2.15 -12.43
C ILE A 88 9.92 -2.06 -13.24
N THR A 89 9.88 -1.16 -14.23
CA THR A 89 8.76 -1.06 -15.18
C THR A 89 9.26 -1.34 -16.60
N GLU A 90 8.62 -2.28 -17.26
CA GLU A 90 8.84 -2.62 -18.66
C GLU A 90 7.70 -2.06 -19.52
N TYR A 91 8.01 -1.57 -20.70
CA TYR A 91 7.05 -0.91 -21.59
C TYR A 91 7.03 -1.57 -22.97
N ASP A 92 5.90 -1.43 -23.66
CA ASP A 92 5.78 -1.76 -25.07
C ASP A 92 6.23 -0.60 -25.98
N VAL A 93 6.13 -0.84 -27.30
CA VAL A 93 6.46 0.12 -28.36
C VAL A 93 5.52 1.34 -28.36
N LEU A 94 4.30 1.19 -27.83
CA LEU A 94 3.29 2.24 -27.75
C LEU A 94 3.33 2.99 -26.41
N ASP A 95 4.38 2.79 -25.64
CA ASP A 95 4.59 3.42 -24.34
C ASP A 95 3.56 3.06 -23.26
N ARG A 96 3.15 1.80 -23.25
CA ARG A 96 2.26 1.26 -22.21
C ARG A 96 3.03 0.26 -21.36
N PRO A 97 2.84 0.25 -20.03
CA PRO A 97 3.53 -0.69 -19.17
C PRO A 97 3.08 -2.12 -19.47
N LEU A 98 4.00 -3.06 -19.65
CA LEU A 98 3.75 -4.49 -19.83
C LEU A 98 3.93 -5.25 -18.52
N LYS A 99 4.86 -4.81 -17.68
CA LYS A 99 5.20 -5.48 -16.42
C LYS A 99 5.76 -4.48 -15.43
N VAL A 100 5.27 -4.56 -14.20
CA VAL A 100 5.83 -3.86 -13.04
C VAL A 100 6.31 -4.93 -12.07
N THR A 101 7.56 -4.86 -11.64
CA THR A 101 8.14 -5.74 -10.62
C THR A 101 8.56 -4.91 -9.45
N ILE A 102 8.01 -5.18 -8.27
CA ILE A 102 8.32 -4.42 -7.05
C ILE A 102 9.48 -5.11 -6.29
N PRO A 103 10.04 -4.48 -5.25
CA PRO A 103 11.28 -4.96 -4.61
C PRO A 103 11.21 -6.36 -3.99
N ASP A 104 10.01 -6.84 -3.66
CA ASP A 104 9.79 -8.21 -3.17
C ASP A 104 9.79 -9.27 -4.29
N THR A 105 10.17 -8.89 -5.52
CA THR A 105 10.18 -9.72 -6.73
C THR A 105 8.78 -10.11 -7.25
N THR A 106 7.71 -9.69 -6.59
CA THR A 106 6.36 -9.87 -7.12
C THR A 106 6.13 -8.95 -8.31
N ARG A 107 5.22 -9.37 -9.20
CA ARG A 107 4.99 -8.70 -10.48
C ARG A 107 3.52 -8.54 -10.80
N THR A 108 3.20 -7.43 -11.44
CA THR A 108 1.93 -7.19 -12.10
C THR A 108 2.18 -7.13 -13.60
N THR A 109 1.42 -7.87 -14.41
CA THR A 109 1.53 -7.84 -15.88
C THR A 109 0.30 -7.21 -16.50
N PHE A 110 0.50 -6.59 -17.65
CA PHE A 110 -0.53 -5.91 -18.43
C PHE A 110 -0.51 -6.46 -19.85
N ASP A 111 -1.64 -7.01 -20.29
CA ASP A 111 -1.83 -7.44 -21.67
C ASP A 111 -2.87 -6.54 -22.35
N TYR A 112 -2.55 -6.10 -23.56
CA TYR A 112 -3.39 -5.22 -24.36
C TYR A 112 -3.80 -5.91 -25.66
N GLY A 113 -5.08 -5.83 -26.01
CA GLY A 113 -5.56 -6.45 -27.24
C GLY A 113 -7.04 -6.19 -27.48
N PHE A 114 -7.68 -7.10 -28.19
CA PHE A 114 -9.12 -7.10 -28.42
C PHE A 114 -9.72 -8.37 -27.84
N GLY A 115 -10.87 -8.22 -27.20
CA GLY A 115 -11.59 -9.35 -26.63
C GLY A 115 -13.09 -9.13 -26.60
N THR A 116 -13.81 -10.21 -26.33
CA THR A 116 -15.26 -10.22 -26.32
C THR A 116 -15.78 -9.81 -24.95
N ASP A 117 -16.46 -8.66 -24.89
CA ASP A 117 -17.23 -8.21 -23.74
C ASP A 117 -18.39 -9.20 -23.45
N ARG A 118 -19.01 -9.13 -22.28
CA ARG A 118 -20.19 -9.88 -21.86
C ARG A 118 -21.33 -9.88 -22.90
N ASP A 119 -21.47 -8.78 -23.64
CA ASP A 119 -22.53 -8.57 -24.62
C ASP A 119 -22.16 -9.17 -25.99
N GLY A 120 -21.08 -9.95 -26.07
CA GLY A 120 -20.60 -10.55 -27.32
C GLY A 120 -19.88 -9.57 -28.25
N LYS A 121 -19.70 -8.31 -27.83
CA LYS A 121 -19.03 -7.27 -28.64
C LYS A 121 -17.52 -7.35 -28.48
N THR A 122 -16.80 -7.39 -29.59
CA THR A 122 -15.34 -7.25 -29.59
C THR A 122 -14.96 -5.80 -29.31
N GLN A 123 -14.22 -5.57 -28.23
CA GLN A 123 -13.79 -4.25 -27.77
C GLN A 123 -12.32 -4.27 -27.36
N PHE A 124 -11.74 -3.10 -27.17
CA PHE A 124 -10.36 -3.01 -26.69
C PHE A 124 -10.30 -3.53 -25.26
N GLN A 125 -9.46 -4.52 -25.03
CA GLN A 125 -9.28 -5.20 -23.76
C GLN A 125 -7.93 -4.83 -23.15
N THR A 126 -7.94 -4.49 -21.85
CA THR A 126 -6.74 -4.45 -21.02
C THR A 126 -6.90 -5.46 -19.89
N ARG A 127 -6.02 -6.46 -19.86
CA ARG A 127 -5.93 -7.47 -18.81
C ARG A 127 -4.80 -7.10 -17.86
N VAL A 128 -5.11 -7.02 -16.57
CA VAL A 128 -4.13 -6.84 -15.51
C VAL A 128 -4.06 -8.13 -14.71
N THR A 129 -2.88 -8.73 -14.59
CA THR A 129 -2.67 -9.93 -13.76
C THR A 129 -1.80 -9.56 -12.57
N ASP A 130 -2.28 -9.88 -11.37
CA ASP A 130 -1.58 -9.60 -10.13
C ASP A 130 -0.48 -10.64 -9.81
N ALA A 131 0.20 -10.45 -8.69
CA ALA A 131 1.26 -11.35 -8.21
C ALA A 131 0.75 -12.77 -7.89
N ASN A 132 -0.53 -12.91 -7.57
CA ASN A 132 -1.18 -14.19 -7.26
C ASN A 132 -1.68 -14.91 -8.52
N GLY A 133 -1.48 -14.34 -9.71
CA GLY A 133 -1.99 -14.86 -10.98
C GLY A 133 -3.48 -14.62 -11.18
N VAL A 134 -4.10 -13.77 -10.37
CA VAL A 134 -5.50 -13.37 -10.52
C VAL A 134 -5.56 -12.21 -11.49
N SER A 135 -6.48 -12.29 -12.46
CA SER A 135 -6.61 -11.29 -13.50
C SER A 135 -7.88 -10.47 -13.39
N LYS A 136 -7.82 -9.29 -14.00
CA LYS A 136 -8.93 -8.37 -14.22
C LYS A 136 -8.87 -7.86 -15.65
N ASP A 137 -9.94 -8.07 -16.39
CA ASP A 137 -10.09 -7.55 -17.75
C ASP A 137 -10.98 -6.32 -17.73
N SER A 138 -10.55 -5.25 -18.39
CA SER A 138 -11.37 -4.07 -18.65
C SER A 138 -11.57 -3.88 -20.14
N PHE A 139 -12.80 -3.58 -20.53
CA PHE A 139 -13.21 -3.39 -21.92
C PHE A 139 -13.58 -1.94 -22.16
N ARG A 140 -13.06 -1.36 -23.24
CA ARG A 140 -13.32 0.02 -23.64
C ARG A 140 -13.83 0.13 -25.06
N ASP A 141 -14.79 1.02 -25.26
CA ASP A 141 -15.30 1.37 -26.58
C ASP A 141 -14.41 2.41 -27.28
N VAL A 142 -14.77 2.78 -28.52
CA VAL A 142 -14.05 3.80 -29.30
C VAL A 142 -14.09 5.20 -28.67
N ARG A 143 -15.02 5.43 -27.73
CA ARG A 143 -15.14 6.67 -26.94
C ARG A 143 -14.34 6.60 -25.63
N GLN A 144 -13.56 5.54 -25.44
CA GLN A 144 -12.76 5.26 -24.24
C GLN A 144 -13.59 4.99 -22.97
N LEU A 145 -14.91 4.78 -23.11
CA LEU A 145 -15.80 4.44 -22.00
C LEU A 145 -15.58 2.98 -21.61
N ILE A 146 -15.47 2.71 -20.30
CA ILE A 146 -15.40 1.33 -19.79
C ILE A 146 -16.79 0.71 -19.89
N THR A 147 -16.99 -0.22 -20.80
CA THR A 147 -18.29 -0.90 -20.99
C THR A 147 -18.45 -2.09 -20.07
N ALA A 148 -17.34 -2.74 -19.71
CA ALA A 148 -17.34 -3.85 -18.79
C ALA A 148 -16.00 -4.06 -18.10
N VAL A 149 -16.10 -4.76 -16.98
CA VAL A 149 -14.98 -5.27 -16.21
C VAL A 149 -15.28 -6.72 -15.88
N LYS A 150 -14.33 -7.63 -16.12
CA LYS A 150 -14.39 -9.04 -15.72
C LYS A 150 -13.30 -9.28 -14.68
N GLU A 151 -13.70 -9.71 -13.49
CA GLU A 151 -12.76 -10.05 -12.41
C GLU A 151 -12.77 -11.55 -12.16
N TYR A 152 -11.57 -12.14 -12.13
CA TYR A 152 -11.38 -13.56 -11.88
C TYR A 152 -11.04 -13.79 -10.41
N ASN A 153 -11.40 -14.95 -9.88
CA ASN A 153 -10.93 -15.43 -8.59
C ASN A 153 -9.76 -16.40 -8.73
N LYS A 154 -9.06 -16.65 -7.61
CA LYS A 154 -8.12 -17.76 -7.48
C LYS A 154 -8.83 -19.08 -7.84
N GLY A 155 -8.47 -19.65 -9.00
CA GLY A 155 -9.14 -20.83 -9.59
C GLY A 155 -9.79 -20.58 -10.97
N GLY A 156 -9.69 -19.37 -11.53
CA GLY A 156 -10.11 -19.07 -12.90
C GLY A 156 -11.62 -18.82 -13.08
N SER A 157 -12.41 -18.86 -12.00
CA SER A 157 -13.83 -18.53 -12.06
C SER A 157 -14.05 -17.01 -12.06
N GLU A 158 -14.79 -16.54 -13.05
CA GLU A 158 -15.23 -15.15 -13.19
C GLU A 158 -16.28 -14.84 -12.10
N ARG A 159 -16.09 -13.74 -11.36
CA ARG A 159 -16.96 -13.36 -10.23
C ARG A 159 -17.80 -12.12 -10.45
N ALA A 160 -17.31 -11.17 -11.24
CA ALA A 160 -18.01 -9.92 -11.43
C ALA A 160 -17.84 -9.43 -12.86
N VAL A 161 -18.96 -9.38 -13.59
CA VAL A 161 -19.08 -8.65 -14.85
C VAL A 161 -19.85 -7.37 -14.59
N GLY A 162 -19.17 -6.34 -14.07
CA GLY A 162 -19.81 -5.07 -13.72
C GLY A 162 -20.00 -4.18 -14.94
N ARG A 163 -21.22 -3.71 -15.23
CA ARG A 163 -21.48 -2.67 -16.27
C ARG A 163 -21.31 -1.33 -15.58
N LEU A 164 -20.27 -0.57 -15.94
CA LEU A 164 -20.27 0.85 -15.65
C LEU A 164 -21.05 1.53 -16.77
N LEU A 165 -22.36 1.29 -16.80
CA LEU A 165 -23.19 2.32 -17.39
C LEU A 165 -23.42 3.41 -16.37
N TYR A 166 -23.57 4.61 -16.89
CA TYR A 166 -24.40 5.71 -16.41
C TYR A 166 -25.36 5.42 -15.22
N PRO A 167 -25.66 6.44 -14.39
CA PRO A 167 -26.04 6.33 -12.96
C PRO A 167 -27.33 5.57 -12.61
N ASN A 168 -28.03 4.97 -13.56
CA ASN A 168 -29.39 4.45 -13.39
C ASN A 168 -29.59 3.00 -13.84
N GLU A 169 -28.54 2.25 -14.17
CA GLU A 169 -28.66 0.81 -14.43
C GLU A 169 -27.62 0.00 -13.66
N VAL A 170 -27.95 -0.36 -12.41
CA VAL A 170 -27.18 -1.34 -11.64
C VAL A 170 -27.57 -2.74 -12.12
N CYS A 171 -26.92 -3.23 -13.18
CA CYS A 171 -26.95 -4.66 -13.52
C CYS A 171 -25.82 -5.39 -12.76
N SER A 172 -26.11 -5.82 -11.53
CA SER A 172 -25.26 -6.77 -10.80
C SER A 172 -25.74 -8.20 -11.09
N ARG A 173 -24.96 -8.97 -11.86
CA ARG A 173 -25.19 -10.42 -12.01
C ARG A 173 -24.55 -11.15 -10.84
N TYR A 174 -25.18 -11.09 -9.67
CA TYR A 174 -25.01 -12.12 -8.65
C TYR A 174 -26.15 -13.12 -8.82
N LEU A 175 -25.82 -14.28 -9.40
CA LEU A 175 -26.63 -15.50 -9.52
C LEU A 175 -27.96 -15.38 -10.31
N ASN A 176 -28.01 -16.11 -11.43
CA ASN A 176 -29.20 -16.58 -12.16
C ASN A 176 -30.10 -15.51 -12.83
N SER A 177 -29.86 -15.34 -14.14
CA SER A 177 -30.84 -15.12 -15.23
C SER A 177 -31.97 -14.09 -15.16
N GLU A 178 -32.02 -13.13 -14.23
CA GLU A 178 -33.07 -12.09 -14.28
C GLU A 178 -32.49 -10.67 -14.36
N CYS A 179 -32.64 -10.05 -15.53
CA CYS A 179 -32.50 -8.61 -15.67
C CYS A 179 -33.82 -7.99 -15.21
N PHE A 180 -33.90 -7.49 -13.98
CA PHE A 180 -35.08 -6.78 -13.51
C PHE A 180 -35.08 -5.38 -14.14
N ALA A 181 -35.96 -5.15 -15.13
CA ALA A 181 -36.20 -3.80 -15.62
C ALA A 181 -36.87 -2.98 -14.49
N PRO A 182 -36.40 -1.75 -14.21
CA PRO A 182 -37.14 -0.89 -13.29
C PRO A 182 -38.53 -0.62 -13.86
N ASN A 183 -39.57 -0.74 -13.04
CA ASN A 183 -40.90 -0.26 -13.42
C ASN A 183 -40.86 1.27 -13.60
N LYS A 184 -41.88 1.84 -14.24
CA LYS A 184 -41.94 3.28 -14.58
C LYS A 184 -41.83 4.25 -13.38
N ASN A 185 -41.81 3.72 -12.15
CA ASN A 185 -41.76 4.49 -10.91
C ASN A 185 -40.42 4.32 -10.14
N GLY A 186 -39.44 3.58 -10.68
CA GLY A 186 -38.07 3.58 -10.14
C GLY A 186 -37.85 2.82 -8.83
N TYR A 187 -38.73 1.89 -8.44
CA TYR A 187 -38.53 1.02 -7.28
C TYR A 187 -38.53 -0.47 -7.69
N PRO A 188 -37.69 -1.33 -7.06
CA PRO A 188 -37.75 -2.77 -7.28
C PRO A 188 -39.03 -3.36 -6.67
N ASP A 189 -39.79 -4.12 -7.45
CA ASP A 189 -40.90 -4.92 -6.93
C ASP A 189 -40.32 -6.13 -6.19
N TYR A 190 -40.44 -6.15 -4.85
CA TYR A 190 -40.18 -7.34 -4.06
C TYR A 190 -41.41 -8.26 -4.14
N LEU A 191 -41.35 -9.32 -4.94
CA LEU A 191 -42.33 -10.40 -4.84
C LEU A 191 -41.91 -11.38 -3.74
N VAL A 192 -42.72 -11.40 -2.67
CA VAL A 192 -42.75 -12.45 -1.66
C VAL A 192 -43.24 -13.74 -2.31
N GLY A 193 -42.46 -14.82 -2.15
CA GLY A 193 -42.81 -16.18 -2.55
C GLY A 193 -41.87 -17.17 -1.88
#